data_AF-A0A447JHE3-F1
#
_entry.id   AF-A0A447JHE3-F1
#
_cell.length_a   1.000
_cell.length_b   1.000
_cell.length_c   1.000
_cell.angle_alpha   90.00
_cell.angle_beta   90.00
_cell.angle_gamma   90.00
#
_symmetry.space_group_name_H-M   'P 1'
#
loop_
_entity.id
_entity.type
_entity.pdbx_description
1 polymer ?
#
loop_
_entity_poly.entity_id
_entity_poly.type
_entity_poly.pdbx_seq_one_letter_code
_entity_poly.pdbx_strand_id
1 'polypeptide(L)'
;MAYLGAIELLQTTPLNIEQQGLADTARNCTLSLLAIINNLLDFSRIESGHFTLHMEETALLPLLDQAMQTIQGPAQSKKLSLRTFCRSTCPPLFSYRQYPFTANFG
;
A
#
# COMPACT_ATOMS: atom_id res chain seq x y z
N MET A 1 7.23 8.67 13.24
CA MET A 1 7.75 9.53 12.15
C MET A 1 9.12 10.15 12.45
N ALA A 2 9.45 10.51 13.71
CA ALA A 2 10.71 11.17 14.06
C ALA A 2 12.00 10.43 13.59
N TYR A 3 12.06 9.10 13.71
CA TYR A 3 13.25 8.33 13.37
C TYR A 3 13.51 8.21 11.86
N LEU A 4 12.46 8.09 11.04
CA LEU A 4 12.63 8.09 9.57
C LEU A 4 13.15 9.45 9.10
N GLY A 5 12.57 10.55 9.62
CA GLY A 5 13.01 11.91 9.27
C GLY A 5 14.45 12.21 9.71
N ALA A 6 14.88 11.69 10.86
CA ALA A 6 16.27 11.82 11.31
C ALA A 6 17.26 11.08 10.39
N ILE A 7 16.90 9.88 9.92
CA ILE A 7 17.72 9.10 8.98
C ILE A 7 17.75 9.76 7.61
N GLU A 8 16.62 10.26 7.11
CA GLU A 8 16.56 10.99 5.84
C GLU A 8 17.40 12.27 5.88
N LEU A 9 17.36 13.03 6.99
CA LEU A 9 18.23 14.19 7.17
C LEU A 9 19.71 13.80 7.24
N LEU A 10 20.05 12.71 7.94
CA LEU A 10 21.43 12.19 7.99
C LEU A 10 21.94 11.83 6.60
N GLN A 11 21.09 11.24 5.75
CA GLN A 11 21.41 10.93 4.36
C GLN A 11 21.60 12.17 3.46
N THR A 12 21.17 13.36 3.89
CA THR A 12 21.49 14.63 3.19
C THR A 12 22.86 15.20 3.54
N THR A 13 23.56 14.62 4.53
CA THR A 13 24.90 15.04 4.94
C THR A 13 25.99 14.24 4.20
N PRO A 14 27.25 14.70 4.18
CA PRO A 14 28.35 13.93 3.59
C PRO A 14 28.60 12.65 4.41
N LEU A 15 28.30 11.50 3.83
CA LEU A 15 28.55 10.18 4.41
C LEU A 15 29.60 9.42 3.60
N ASN A 16 30.45 8.65 4.30
CA ASN A 16 31.31 7.67 3.63
C ASN A 16 30.51 6.41 3.24
N ILE A 17 31.13 5.49 2.48
CA ILE A 17 30.45 4.29 1.94
C ILE A 17 29.88 3.40 3.06
N GLU A 18 30.61 3.20 4.14
CA GLU A 18 30.19 2.37 5.27
C GLU A 18 29.01 3.01 6.01
N GLN A 19 29.09 4.32 6.27
CA GLN A 19 28.03 5.11 6.88
C GLN A 19 26.77 5.14 6.02
N GLN A 20 26.91 5.22 4.70
CA GLN A 20 25.78 5.14 3.76
C GLN A 20 25.08 3.78 3.86
N GLY A 21 25.84 2.67 3.86
CA GLY A 21 25.28 1.33 4.00
C GLY A 21 24.55 1.12 5.35
N LEU A 22 25.09 1.68 6.43
CA LEU A 22 24.43 1.68 7.74
C LEU A 22 23.15 2.52 7.74
N ALA A 23 23.17 3.71 7.14
CA ALA A 23 22.00 4.58 7.01
C ALA A 23 20.87 3.92 6.18
N ASP A 24 21.23 3.27 5.07
CA ASP A 24 20.27 2.54 4.22
C ASP A 24 19.65 1.35 4.96
N THR A 25 20.46 0.61 5.73
CA THR A 25 19.98 -0.49 6.57
C THR A 25 19.02 0.02 7.64
N ALA A 26 19.39 1.08 8.37
CA ALA A 26 18.54 1.69 9.38
C ALA A 26 17.21 2.20 8.79
N ARG A 27 17.25 2.80 7.60
CA ARG A 27 16.06 3.25 6.87
C ARG A 27 15.13 2.07 6.55
N ASN A 28 15.66 0.99 6.00
CA ASN A 28 14.90 -0.20 5.63
C ASN A 28 14.27 -0.88 6.85
N CYS A 29 15.01 -0.97 7.96
CA CYS A 29 14.49 -1.48 9.23
C CYS A 29 13.33 -0.60 9.76
N THR A 30 13.50 0.72 9.71
CA THR A 30 12.48 1.68 10.17
C THR A 30 11.19 1.57 9.34
N LEU A 31 11.31 1.47 8.02
CA LEU A 31 10.15 1.29 7.13
C LEU A 31 9.45 -0.05 7.36
N SER A 32 10.22 -1.13 7.53
CA SER A 32 9.68 -2.46 7.82
C SER A 32 8.91 -2.48 9.14
N LEU A 33 9.49 -1.89 10.20
CA LEU A 33 8.84 -1.81 11.51
C LEU A 33 7.58 -0.95 11.45
N LEU A 34 7.61 0.18 10.74
CA LEU A 34 6.44 1.02 10.56
C LEU A 34 5.30 0.28 9.86
N ALA A 35 5.62 -0.52 8.83
CA ALA A 35 4.63 -1.35 8.16
C ALA A 35 4.01 -2.38 9.12
N ILE A 36 4.81 -3.04 9.96
CA ILE A 36 4.32 -3.97 10.98
C ILE A 36 3.39 -3.28 11.97
N ILE A 37 3.78 -2.11 12.50
CA ILE A 37 2.96 -1.34 13.44
C ILE A 37 1.64 -0.92 12.80
N ASN A 38 1.67 -0.42 11.56
CA ASN A 38 0.46 -0.02 10.84
C ASN A 38 -0.49 -1.21 10.68
N ASN A 39 0.03 -2.36 10.23
CA ASN A 39 -0.77 -3.58 10.10
C ASN A 39 -1.38 -4.02 11.44
N LEU A 40 -0.63 -3.92 12.55
CA LEU A 40 -1.14 -4.25 13.88
C LEU A 40 -2.25 -3.29 14.33
N LEU A 41 -2.09 -1.98 14.07
CA LEU A 41 -3.10 -0.98 14.38
C LEU A 41 -4.36 -1.15 13.52
N ASP A 42 -4.20 -1.46 12.24
CA ASP A 42 -5.31 -1.80 11.34
C ASP A 42 -6.07 -3.03 11.85
N PHE A 43 -5.35 -4.10 12.19
CA PHE A 43 -5.94 -5.30 12.77
C PHE A 43 -6.70 -5.01 14.07
N SER A 44 -6.11 -4.23 14.98
CA SER A 44 -6.76 -3.84 16.24
C SER A 44 -8.02 -2.99 16.03
N ARG A 45 -8.05 -2.12 15.02
CA ARG A 45 -9.26 -1.36 14.64
C ARG A 45 -10.37 -2.27 14.12
N ILE A 46 -10.02 -3.28 13.32
CA ILE A 46 -10.98 -4.25 12.78
C ILE A 46 -11.57 -5.11 13.91
N GLU A 47 -10.72 -5.72 14.75
CA GLU A 47 -11.15 -6.60 15.86
C GLU A 47 -11.99 -5.88 16.91
N SER A 48 -11.68 -4.60 17.18
CA SER A 48 -12.44 -3.80 18.15
C SER A 48 -13.76 -3.25 17.60
N GLY A 49 -14.11 -3.56 16.34
CA GLY A 49 -15.33 -3.07 15.68
C GLY A 49 -15.30 -1.58 15.33
N HIS A 50 -14.14 -0.91 15.44
CA HIS A 50 -13.97 0.51 15.14
C HIS A 50 -13.63 0.79 13.66
N PHE A 51 -13.60 -0.25 12.82
CA PHE A 51 -13.41 -0.11 11.38
C PHE A 51 -14.75 0.20 10.70
N THR A 52 -14.91 1.41 10.18
CA THR A 52 -16.12 1.83 9.45
C THR A 52 -15.83 1.85 7.95
N LEU A 53 -16.67 1.15 7.18
CA LEU A 53 -16.61 1.18 5.73
C LEU A 53 -17.35 2.41 5.20
N HIS A 54 -16.61 3.26 4.49
CA HIS A 54 -17.21 4.36 3.74
C HIS A 54 -17.56 3.87 2.34
N MET A 55 -18.85 3.62 2.12
CA MET A 55 -19.35 3.18 0.82
C MET A 55 -19.53 4.39 -0.09
N GLU A 56 -18.75 4.42 -1.16
CA GLU A 56 -18.86 5.43 -2.21
C GLU A 56 -18.93 4.77 -3.59
N GLU A 57 -19.39 5.56 -4.58
CA GLU A 57 -19.38 5.10 -5.97
C GLU A 57 -17.96 5.16 -6.52
N THR A 58 -17.43 4.02 -6.92
CA THR A 58 -16.03 3.92 -7.36
C THR A 58 -15.95 3.52 -8.82
N ALA A 59 -15.22 4.30 -9.61
CA ALA A 59 -14.92 3.95 -11.00
C ALA A 59 -13.85 2.84 -11.04
N LEU A 60 -14.24 1.63 -11.46
CA LEU A 60 -13.39 0.45 -11.33
C LEU A 60 -12.19 0.47 -12.30
N LEU A 61 -12.37 0.94 -13.54
CA LEU A 61 -11.28 0.95 -14.52
C LEU A 61 -10.15 1.91 -14.10
N PRO A 62 -10.43 3.18 -13.71
CA PRO A 62 -9.38 4.05 -13.17
C PRO A 62 -8.70 3.48 -11.92
N LEU A 63 -9.45 2.83 -11.02
CA LEU A 63 -8.88 2.20 -9.82
C LEU A 63 -7.92 1.07 -10.20
N LEU A 64 -8.30 0.21 -11.15
CA LEU A 64 -7.47 -0.88 -11.65
C LEU A 64 -6.20 -0.34 -12.31
N ASP A 65 -6.30 0.73 -13.11
CA ASP A 65 -5.13 1.36 -13.72
C ASP A 65 -4.16 1.94 -12.68
N GLN A 66 -4.69 2.60 -11.64
CA GLN A 66 -3.87 3.09 -10.54
C GLN A 66 -3.17 1.95 -9.79
N ALA A 67 -3.89 0.87 -9.47
CA ALA A 67 -3.31 -0.31 -8.84
C ALA A 67 -2.19 -0.91 -9.69
N MET A 68 -2.40 -1.01 -11.00
CA MET A 68 -1.39 -1.51 -11.94
C MET A 68 -0.13 -0.64 -11.97
N GLN A 69 -0.28 0.68 -11.96
CA GLN A 69 0.86 1.61 -11.94
C GLN A 69 1.75 1.41 -10.70
N THR A 70 1.18 1.09 -9.54
CA THR A 70 1.99 0.84 -8.31
C THR A 70 2.92 -0.37 -8.44
N ILE A 71 2.55 -1.36 -9.25
CA ILE A 71 3.30 -2.62 -9.44
C ILE A 71 4.13 -2.59 -10.73
N GLN A 72 3.79 -1.72 -11.67
CA GLN A 72 4.41 -1.62 -12.99
C GLN A 72 5.93 -1.43 -12.93
N GLY A 73 6.40 -0.52 -12.06
CA GLY A 73 7.84 -0.26 -11.87
C GLY A 73 8.62 -1.48 -11.37
N PRO A 74 8.22 -2.08 -10.24
CA PRO A 74 8.79 -3.34 -9.74
C PRO A 74 8.72 -4.51 -10.75
N ALA A 75 7.66 -4.61 -11.55
CA ALA A 75 7.53 -5.64 -12.57
C ALA A 75 8.54 -5.43 -13.72
N GLN A 76 8.70 -4.20 -14.20
CA GLN A 76 9.65 -3.85 -15.25
C GLN A 76 11.11 -4.08 -14.83
N SER A 77 11.49 -3.72 -13.59
CA SER A 77 12.85 -3.95 -13.10
C SER A 77 13.21 -5.45 -13.02
N LYS A 78 12.19 -6.30 -12.83
CA LYS A 78 12.31 -7.76 -12.85
C LYS A 78 12.09 -8.38 -14.25
N LYS A 79 11.92 -7.57 -15.30
CA LYS A 79 11.61 -8.00 -16.68
C LYS A 79 10.33 -8.86 -16.78
N LEU A 80 9.35 -8.60 -15.92
CA LEU A 80 8.07 -9.30 -15.89
C LEU A 80 7.01 -8.52 -16.68
N SER A 81 6.13 -9.25 -17.38
CA SER A 81 4.96 -8.68 -18.05
C SER A 81 3.79 -8.65 -17.07
N LEU A 82 3.25 -7.45 -16.86
CA LEU A 82 2.06 -7.23 -16.05
C LEU A 82 0.87 -6.97 -16.98
N ARG A 83 -0.24 -7.70 -16.79
CA ARG A 83 -1.46 -7.58 -17.60
C ARG A 83 -2.69 -7.66 -16.71
N THR A 84 -3.66 -6.79 -16.95
CA THR A 84 -4.99 -6.83 -16.36
C THR A 84 -6.01 -7.30 -17.37
N PHE A 85 -6.97 -8.09 -16.90
CA PHE A 85 -8.10 -8.54 -17.69
C PHE A 85 -9.39 -8.13 -16.97
N CYS A 86 -10.21 -7.34 -17.65
CA CYS A 86 -11.52 -6.92 -17.17
C CYS A 86 -12.57 -7.44 -18.15
N ARG A 87 -13.59 -8.14 -17.64
CA ARG A 87 -14.69 -8.63 -18.49
C ARG A 87 -15.57 -7.44 -18.91
N SER A 88 -16.13 -7.48 -20.12
CA SER A 88 -17.07 -6.47 -20.62
C SER A 88 -18.35 -6.31 -19.78
N THR A 89 -18.65 -7.27 -18.91
CA THR A 89 -19.75 -7.21 -17.94
C THR A 89 -19.40 -6.45 -16.66
N CYS A 90 -18.15 -5.98 -16.51
CA CYS A 90 -17.73 -5.22 -15.35
C CYS A 90 -18.39 -3.83 -15.38
N PRO A 91 -19.09 -3.43 -14.31
CA PRO A 91 -19.76 -2.14 -14.30
C PRO A 91 -18.70 -1.02 -14.29
N PRO A 92 -18.90 0.07 -15.05
CA PRO A 92 -17.97 1.19 -15.07
C PRO A 92 -17.90 1.90 -13.70
N LEU A 93 -18.99 1.83 -12.94
CA LEU A 93 -19.14 2.40 -11.61
C LEU A 93 -19.64 1.31 -10.67
N PHE A 94 -18.92 1.07 -9.57
CA PHE A 94 -19.32 0.15 -8.53
C PHE A 94 -19.97 0.91 -7.38
N SER A 95 -21.15 0.46 -6.95
CA SER A 95 -21.86 0.98 -5.80
C SER A 95 -22.30 -0.18 -4.91
N TYR A 96 -22.04 -0.07 -3.60
CA TYR A 96 -22.43 -1.06 -2.60
C TYR A 96 -23.95 -1.33 -2.60
N ARG A 97 -24.77 -0.34 -2.98
CA ARG A 97 -26.22 -0.50 -3.10
C ARG A 97 -26.64 -1.50 -4.18
N GLN A 98 -25.79 -1.71 -5.19
CA GLN A 98 -26.08 -2.58 -6.33
C GLN A 98 -25.57 -4.02 -6.13
N TYR A 99 -24.59 -4.21 -5.24
CA TYR A 99 -24.03 -5.52 -4.87
C TYR A 99 -23.77 -5.57 -3.36
N PRO A 100 -24.76 -5.93 -2.53
CA PRO A 100 -24.57 -6.02 -1.09
C PRO A 100 -23.54 -7.09 -0.75
N PHE A 101 -22.48 -6.70 -0.04
CA PHE A 101 -21.49 -7.63 0.48
C PHE A 101 -22.10 -8.42 1.64
N THR A 102 -22.42 -9.71 1.43
CA THR A 102 -22.79 -10.62 2.51
C THR A 102 -21.51 -11.10 3.20
N ALA A 103 -20.98 -10.30 4.13
CA ALA A 103 -19.89 -10.73 4.98
C ALA A 103 -20.43 -11.64 6.07
N ASN A 104 -20.41 -12.96 5.86
CA ASN A 104 -20.49 -13.91 6.96
C ASN A 104 -19.13 -13.93 7.65
N PHE A 105 -18.91 -12.98 8.55
CA PHE A 105 -17.90 -13.12 9.60
C PHE A 105 -18.57 -13.90 10.74
N GLY A 106 -18.46 -15.23 10.66
CA GLY A 106 -18.81 -16.15 11.75
C GLY A 106 -17.63 -16.38 12.67
#